data_AF-A0A1G3V1E9-F1
#
_entry.id   AF-A0A1G3V1E9-F1
#
_cell.length_a   1.000
_cell.length_b   1.000
_cell.length_c   1.000
_cell.angle_alpha   90.00
_cell.angle_beta   90.00
_cell.angle_gamma   90.00
#
_symmetry.space_group_name_H-M   'P 1'
#
loop_
_entity.id
_entity.type
_entity.pdbx_description
1 polymer ?
#
loop_
_entity_poly.entity_id
_entity_poly.type
_entity_poly.pdbx_seq_one_letter_code
_entity_poly.pdbx_strand_id
1 'polypeptide(L)'
;MENSVLTLKECRMNRFRHGILYAGPVLAYAALIFVVSSVAKFPDSTPSFFGADKLAHFVEYYLFGLLICRWFNSLAKPFFKRHAFWLTSVFGILYGLGDEWHQSFIPGSEASV
;
A
#
# COMPACT_ATOMS: atom_id res chain seq x y z
N MET A 1 34.81 -13.33 21.53
CA MET A 1 34.40 -12.04 20.92
C MET A 1 34.00 -12.18 19.45
N GLU A 2 34.58 -13.10 18.68
CA GLU A 2 34.25 -13.30 17.26
C GLU A 2 32.83 -13.88 17.04
N ASN A 3 32.44 -14.88 17.83
CA ASN A 3 31.12 -15.52 17.76
C ASN A 3 29.95 -14.56 18.03
N SER A 4 30.15 -13.57 18.90
CA SER A 4 29.16 -12.52 19.21
C SER A 4 29.01 -11.50 18.07
N VAL A 5 30.06 -11.25 17.29
CA VAL A 5 29.99 -10.33 16.14
C VAL A 5 29.31 -11.00 14.95
N LEU A 6 29.57 -12.30 14.73
CA LEU A 6 28.93 -13.09 13.67
C LEU A 6 27.41 -13.23 13.89
N THR A 7 26.98 -13.57 15.11
CA THR A 7 25.55 -13.68 15.44
C THR A 7 24.78 -12.37 15.29
N LEU A 8 25.38 -11.24 15.67
CA LEU A 8 24.75 -9.92 15.47
C LEU A 8 24.63 -9.55 13.99
N LYS A 9 25.63 -9.90 13.16
CA LYS A 9 25.57 -9.72 11.71
C LYS A 9 24.49 -10.58 11.07
N GLU A 10 24.42 -11.87 11.42
CA GLU A 10 23.38 -12.77 10.92
C GLU A 10 21.97 -12.33 11.34
N CYS A 11 21.77 -11.96 12.62
CA CYS A 11 20.49 -11.45 13.10
C CYS A 11 20.09 -10.15 12.37
N ARG A 12 21.06 -9.26 12.11
CA ARG A 12 20.85 -8.02 11.32
C ARG A 12 20.48 -8.33 9.87
N MET A 13 21.21 -9.23 9.20
CA MET A 13 20.93 -9.61 7.82
C MET A 13 19.59 -10.31 7.68
N ASN A 14 19.24 -11.21 8.62
CA ASN A 14 17.98 -11.92 8.59
C ASN A 14 16.81 -10.94 8.76
N ARG A 15 16.91 -9.97 9.67
CA ARG A 15 15.88 -8.93 9.84
C ARG A 15 15.75 -7.97 8.66
N PHE A 16 16.83 -7.70 7.93
CA PHE A 16 16.77 -6.91 6.70
C PHE A 16 16.05 -7.67 5.57
N ARG A 17 16.36 -8.96 5.39
CA ARG A 17 15.65 -9.84 4.44
C ARG A 17 14.17 -9.96 4.76
N HIS A 18 13.81 -10.01 6.05
CA HIS A 18 12.41 -9.98 6.49
C HIS A 18 11.73 -8.68 6.06
N GLY A 19 12.32 -7.52 6.30
CA GLY A 19 11.75 -6.24 5.86
C GLY A 19 11.48 -6.17 4.35
N ILE A 20 12.37 -6.73 3.52
CA ILE A 20 12.17 -6.82 2.06
C ILE A 20 11.03 -7.80 1.73
N LEU A 21 10.98 -8.94 2.39
CA LEU A 21 9.91 -9.92 2.18
C LEU A 21 8.51 -9.33 2.45
N TYR A 22 8.37 -8.50 3.49
CA TYR A 22 7.12 -7.81 3.80
C TYR A 22 6.82 -6.63 2.86
N ALA A 23 7.82 -6.07 2.17
CA ALA A 23 7.61 -5.07 1.14
C ALA A 23 6.98 -5.67 -0.13
N GLY A 24 7.28 -6.94 -0.45
CA GLY A 24 6.77 -7.62 -1.64
C GLY A 24 5.24 -7.57 -1.77
N PRO A 25 4.46 -7.99 -0.76
CA PRO A 25 3.00 -7.88 -0.78
C PRO A 25 2.49 -6.45 -0.94
N VAL A 26 3.16 -5.45 -0.35
CA VAL A 26 2.80 -4.03 -0.50
C VAL A 26 2.92 -3.60 -1.96
N LEU A 27 4.06 -3.89 -2.59
CA LEU A 27 4.32 -3.54 -3.98
C LEU A 27 3.40 -4.30 -4.95
N ALA A 28 3.14 -5.59 -4.69
CA ALA A 28 2.22 -6.38 -5.49
C ALA A 28 0.78 -5.84 -5.41
N TYR A 29 0.33 -5.45 -4.21
CA TYR A 29 -1.01 -4.88 -4.03
C TYR A 29 -1.12 -3.47 -4.60
N ALA A 30 -0.08 -2.64 -4.50
CA ALA A 30 -0.01 -1.36 -5.20
C ALA A 30 -0.06 -1.54 -6.72
N ALA A 31 0.65 -2.53 -7.29
CA ALA A 31 0.54 -2.81 -8.71
C ALA A 31 -0.88 -3.26 -9.10
N LEU A 32 -1.53 -4.07 -8.25
CA LEU A 32 -2.91 -4.50 -8.46
C LEU A 32 -3.87 -3.30 -8.48
N ILE A 33 -3.81 -2.41 -7.48
CA ILE A 33 -4.66 -1.21 -7.43
C ILE A 33 -4.43 -0.37 -8.69
N PHE A 34 -3.17 -0.09 -9.03
CA PHE A 34 -2.85 0.70 -10.22
C PHE A 34 -3.42 0.08 -11.50
N VAL A 35 -3.30 -1.23 -11.70
CA VAL A 35 -3.86 -1.93 -12.88
C VAL A 35 -5.39 -1.86 -12.89
N VAL A 36 -6.05 -2.08 -11.76
CA VAL A 36 -7.51 -1.98 -11.65
C VAL A 36 -7.98 -0.55 -11.94
N SER A 37 -7.32 0.45 -11.36
CA SER A 37 -7.57 1.87 -11.59
C SER A 37 -7.23 2.33 -13.02
N SER A 38 -6.38 1.61 -13.75
CA SER A 38 -6.03 1.92 -15.15
C SER A 38 -7.10 1.51 -16.15
N VAL A 39 -8.07 0.69 -15.74
CA VAL A 39 -9.17 0.27 -16.62
C VAL A 39 -10.19 1.40 -16.67
N ALA A 40 -10.45 1.90 -17.89
CA ALA A 40 -11.49 2.90 -18.10
C ALA A 40 -12.84 2.38 -17.59
N LYS A 41 -13.42 3.08 -16.61
CA LYS A 41 -14.79 2.85 -16.19
C LYS A 41 -15.68 3.43 -17.28
N PHE A 42 -16.32 2.55 -18.06
CA PHE A 42 -17.34 2.99 -19.01
C PHE A 42 -18.46 3.70 -18.25
N PRO A 43 -19.18 4.66 -18.86
CA PRO A 43 -20.34 5.27 -18.23
C PRO A 43 -21.35 4.17 -17.91
N ASP A 44 -21.40 3.82 -16.62
CA ASP A 44 -22.21 2.72 -16.13
C ASP A 44 -23.68 3.07 -16.31
N SER A 45 -24.29 2.40 -17.28
CA SER A 45 -25.73 2.21 -17.39
C SER A 45 -26.23 1.17 -16.36
N THR A 46 -25.34 0.66 -15.50
CA THR A 46 -25.68 -0.12 -14.32
C THR A 46 -25.98 0.82 -13.15
N PRO A 47 -27.15 0.73 -12.51
CA PRO A 47 -27.45 1.56 -11.35
C PRO A 47 -26.40 1.28 -10.28
N SER A 48 -25.55 2.26 -9.98
CA SER A 48 -24.58 2.12 -8.89
C SER A 48 -25.38 1.85 -7.63
N PHE A 49 -25.16 0.68 -7.05
CA PHE A 49 -25.93 0.21 -5.92
C PHE A 49 -25.48 1.04 -4.71
N PHE A 50 -26.14 2.18 -4.46
CA PHE A 50 -26.02 3.04 -3.27
C PHE A 50 -24.64 2.99 -2.57
N GLY A 51 -23.57 3.43 -3.25
CA GLY A 51 -22.24 3.58 -2.64
C GLY A 51 -21.36 2.31 -2.62
N ALA A 52 -21.72 1.24 -3.34
CA ALA A 52 -20.87 0.07 -3.53
C ALA A 52 -19.46 0.45 -4.05
N ASP A 53 -19.36 1.43 -4.95
CA ASP A 53 -18.07 1.92 -5.45
C ASP A 53 -17.22 2.56 -4.35
N LYS A 54 -17.85 3.31 -3.44
CA LYS A 54 -17.17 3.94 -2.31
C LYS A 54 -16.73 2.90 -1.28
N LEU A 55 -17.55 1.87 -1.06
CA LEU A 55 -17.18 0.76 -0.20
C LEU A 55 -16.03 -0.06 -0.79
N ALA A 56 -16.03 -0.30 -2.11
CA ALA A 56 -14.94 -0.98 -2.81
C ALA A 56 -13.62 -0.22 -2.64
N HIS A 57 -13.61 1.10 -2.92
CA HIS A 57 -12.42 1.93 -2.70
C HIS A 57 -11.99 1.91 -1.23
N PHE A 58 -12.93 2.04 -0.29
CA PHE A 58 -12.60 1.97 1.14
C PHE A 58 -11.89 0.65 1.49
N VAL A 59 -12.41 -0.49 1.02
CA VAL A 59 -11.82 -1.81 1.27
C VAL A 59 -10.44 -1.95 0.62
N GLU A 60 -10.27 -1.48 -0.62
CA GLU A 60 -9.00 -1.52 -1.34
C GLU A 60 -7.89 -0.78 -0.57
N TYR A 61 -8.14 0.48 -0.22
CA TYR A 61 -7.17 1.31 0.49
C TYR A 61 -7.00 0.88 1.96
N TYR A 62 -8.03 0.31 2.59
CA TYR A 62 -7.91 -0.29 3.93
C TYR A 62 -6.95 -1.48 3.95
N LEU A 63 -7.10 -2.42 3.00
CA LEU A 63 -6.21 -3.56 2.86
C LEU A 63 -4.78 -3.13 2.52
N PHE A 64 -4.63 -2.14 1.64
CA PHE A 64 -3.32 -1.56 1.32
C PHE A 64 -2.65 -0.95 2.56
N GLY A 65 -3.40 -0.19 3.36
CA GLY A 65 -2.94 0.35 4.63
C GLY A 65 -2.49 -0.73 5.62
N LEU A 66 -3.23 -1.84 5.74
CA LEU A 66 -2.83 -2.96 6.58
C LEU A 66 -1.49 -3.58 6.14
N LEU A 67 -1.25 -3.70 4.83
CA LEU A 67 0.01 -4.21 4.28
C LEU A 67 1.18 -3.25 4.56
N ILE A 68 0.98 -1.94 4.36
CA ILE A 68 2.01 -0.93 4.68
C ILE A 68 2.33 -0.92 6.18
N CYS A 69 1.30 -0.95 7.03
CA CYS A 69 1.47 -0.99 8.48
C CYS A 69 2.21 -2.26 8.93
N ARG A 70 1.89 -3.41 8.33
CA ARG A 70 2.61 -4.68 8.54
C ARG A 70 4.08 -4.54 8.16
N TRP A 71 4.36 -3.91 7.02
CA TRP A 71 5.73 -3.69 6.55
C TRP A 71 6.52 -2.81 7.53
N PHE A 72 6.00 -1.66 7.94
CA PHE A 72 6.68 -0.80 8.92
C PHE A 72 6.92 -1.49 10.27
N ASN A 73 5.97 -2.32 10.73
CA ASN A 73 6.13 -3.11 11.96
C ASN A 73 7.19 -4.22 11.84
N SER A 74 7.44 -4.72 10.64
CA SER A 74 8.48 -5.72 10.38
C SER A 74 9.90 -5.13 10.39
N LEU A 75 10.04 -3.80 10.23
CA LEU A 75 11.34 -3.14 10.19
C LEU A 75 12.04 -3.16 11.56
N ALA A 76 13.35 -3.35 11.55
CA ALA A 76 14.14 -3.46 12.77
C ALA A 76 14.27 -2.14 13.55
N LYS A 77 14.05 -0.98 12.92
CA LYS A 77 14.22 0.32 13.59
C LYS A 77 12.98 0.66 14.42
N PRO A 78 13.13 1.00 15.71
CA PRO A 78 12.00 1.31 16.60
C PRO A 78 11.21 2.55 16.15
N PHE A 79 11.85 3.48 15.43
CA PHE A 79 11.19 4.63 14.82
C PHE A 79 10.02 4.21 13.91
N PHE A 80 10.23 3.24 13.02
CA PHE A 80 9.20 2.80 12.07
C PHE A 80 8.02 2.13 12.77
N LYS A 81 8.30 1.34 13.81
CA LYS A 81 7.25 0.70 14.62
C LYS A 81 6.40 1.72 15.36
N ARG A 82 7.05 2.69 16.02
CA ARG A 82 6.39 3.74 16.80
C ARG A 82 5.50 4.64 15.94
N HIS A 83 5.90 4.89 14.70
CA HIS A 83 5.19 5.77 13.77
C HIS A 83 4.48 5.01 12.65
N ALA A 84 4.29 3.69 12.78
CA ALA A 84 3.76 2.85 11.70
C ALA A 84 2.40 3.35 11.22
N PHE A 85 1.52 3.78 12.14
CA PHE A 85 0.23 4.37 11.79
C PHE A 85 0.39 5.64 10.95
N TRP A 86 1.15 6.63 11.43
CA TRP A 86 1.35 7.89 10.71
C TRP A 86 2.03 7.71 9.36
N LEU A 87 3.05 6.85 9.30
CA LEU A 87 3.73 6.53 8.04
C LEU A 87 2.78 5.83 7.07
N THR A 88 1.95 4.90 7.56
CA THR A 88 0.91 4.25 6.74
C THR A 88 -0.05 5.27 6.16
N SER A 89 -0.55 6.19 6.99
CA SER A 89 -1.47 7.23 6.53
C SER A 89 -0.84 8.13 5.47
N VAL A 90 0.39 8.59 5.68
CA VAL A 90 1.11 9.42 4.70
C VAL A 90 1.31 8.68 3.38
N PHE A 91 1.78 7.43 3.43
CA PHE A 91 1.99 6.62 2.22
C PHE A 91 0.68 6.32 1.50
N GLY A 92 -0.39 5.98 2.23
CA GLY A 92 -1.71 5.72 1.68
C GLY A 92 -2.31 6.95 0.99
N ILE A 93 -2.20 8.13 1.62
CA ILE A 93 -2.67 9.40 1.05
C ILE A 93 -1.90 9.75 -0.22
N LEU A 94 -0.56 9.69 -0.19
CA LEU A 94 0.25 10.00 -1.36
C LEU A 94 -0.02 9.05 -2.52
N TYR A 95 -0.22 7.77 -2.22
CA TYR A 95 -0.56 6.77 -3.24
C TYR A 95 -1.96 7.03 -3.82
N GLY A 96 -2.96 7.31 -2.99
CA GLY A 96 -4.32 7.62 -3.45
C GLY A 96 -4.41 8.89 -4.29
N LEU A 97 -3.71 9.96 -3.88
CA LEU A 97 -3.60 11.18 -4.71
C LEU A 97 -2.92 10.90 -6.05
N GLY A 98 -1.91 10.04 -6.06
CA GLY A 98 -1.25 9.60 -7.28
C GLY A 98 -2.17 8.78 -8.19
N ASP A 99 -3.02 7.94 -7.61
CA ASP A 99 -4.01 7.15 -8.35
C ASP A 99 -5.11 8.04 -8.96
N GLU A 100 -5.65 9.01 -8.20
CA GLU A 100 -6.60 10.01 -8.72
C GLU A 100 -5.98 10.84 -9.86
N TRP A 101 -4.73 11.28 -9.69
CA TRP A 101 -3.99 11.96 -10.73
C TRP A 101 -3.79 11.09 -11.96
N HIS A 102 -3.45 9.81 -11.79
CA HIS A 102 -3.32 8.85 -12.89
C HIS A 102 -4.65 8.64 -13.63
N GLN A 103 -5.74 8.44 -12.88
CA GLN A 103 -7.09 8.29 -13.43
C GLN A 103 -7.52 9.51 -14.24
N SER A 104 -7.09 10.72 -13.88
CA SER A 104 -7.40 11.95 -14.64
C SER A 104 -6.90 11.95 -16.09
N PHE A 105 -5.93 11.10 -16.43
CA PHE A 105 -5.46 10.92 -17.81
C PHE A 105 -6.27 9.91 -18.62
N ILE A 106 -7.18 9.17 -18.00
CA ILE A 106 -7.99 8.15 -18.64
C ILE A 106 -9.22 8.82 -19.26
N PRO A 107 -9.35 8.89 -20.61
CA PRO A 107 -10.48 9.55 -21.25
C PRO A 107 -11.80 8.85 -20.89
N GLY A 108 -12.79 9.61 -20.40
CA GLY A 108 -14.11 9.08 -20.02
C GLY A 108 -14.27 8.68 -18.55
N SER A 109 -13.23 8.83 -17.72
CA SER A 109 -13.42 8.79 -16.26
C SER A 109 -14.06 10.10 -15.80
N GLU A 110 -15.31 10.07 -15.39
CA GLU A 110 -15.80 11.08 -14.44
C GLU A 110 -14.93 10.93 -13.20
N ALA A 111 -14.05 11.90 -12.93
CA ALA A 111 -13.29 11.95 -11.69
C ALA A 111 -14.33 12.02 -10.56
N SER A 112 -14.65 10.86 -9.98
CA SER A 112 -15.67 10.73 -8.95
C SER A 112 -15.18 11.40 -7.67
N VAL A 113 -15.46 12.69 -7.55
CA VAL A 113 -15.55 13.39 -6.26
C VAL A 113 -16.85 13.07 -5.55
#